data_AF-A0A820GTD7-F1
#
_entry.id   AF-A0A820GTD7-F1
#
_cell.length_a   1.000
_cell.length_b   1.000
_cell.length_c   1.000
_cell.angle_alpha   90.00
_cell.angle_beta   90.00
_cell.angle_gamma   90.00
#
_symmetry.space_group_name_H-M   'P 1'
#
loop_
_entity.id
_entity.type
_entity.pdbx_description
1 polymer ?
#
loop_
_entity_poly.entity_id
_entity_poly.type
_entity_poly.pdbx_seq_one_letter_code
_entity_poly.pdbx_strand_id
1 'polypeptide(L)'
;MIEVLFAVREDQFEENPAIPTSLDFVAEMNQLTYMLTLDSTCKPEPISDAFESDENYEENEKNIKLFEMKFLMKMNQVHWILMMKAMEKKVMLMKRKEKEKQHTIVDETETTLLKPRQEVYPILEKEYVEYFEKLFQHQYEIVHRLENVKSTNVAKFFTHLLTANAISWSLTKINHRSTDSTSTQYFQDLFPYDSPNNT
;
A
#
# COMPACT_ATOMS: atom_id res chain seq x y z
N MET A 1 32.61 27.52 10.92
CA MET A 1 33.14 26.14 10.70
C MET A 1 32.79 25.22 11.86
N ILE A 2 33.06 25.59 13.12
CA ILE A 2 32.67 24.79 14.29
C ILE A 2 31.14 24.81 14.55
N GLU A 3 30.48 25.95 14.31
CA GLU A 3 29.02 26.09 14.42
C GLU A 3 28.27 25.15 13.47
N VAL A 4 28.80 24.94 12.26
CA VAL A 4 28.25 23.98 11.29
C VAL A 4 28.37 22.55 11.81
N LEU A 5 29.49 22.20 12.46
CA LEU A 5 29.65 20.88 13.09
C LEU A 5 28.68 20.68 14.26
N PHE A 6 28.38 21.75 15.01
CA PHE A 6 27.37 21.68 16.07
C PHE A 6 25.97 21.46 15.51
N ALA A 7 25.58 22.17 14.43
CA ALA A 7 24.31 21.95 13.76
C ALA A 7 24.17 20.50 13.23
N VAL A 8 25.19 19.99 12.53
CA VAL A 8 25.19 18.60 12.01
C VAL A 8 25.09 17.56 13.15
N ARG A 9 25.68 17.85 14.31
CA ARG A 9 25.57 16.98 15.49
C ARG A 9 24.20 17.04 16.15
N GLU A 10 23.58 18.23 16.20
CA GLU A 10 22.20 18.40 16.66
C GLU A 10 21.23 17.62 15.77
N ASP A 11 21.46 17.64 14.46
CA ASP A 11 20.71 16.89 13.44
C ASP A 11 21.11 15.40 13.36
N GLN A 12 21.89 14.89 14.32
CA GLN A 12 22.31 13.48 14.41
C GLN A 12 22.93 12.89 13.13
N PHE A 13 23.56 13.72 12.29
CA PHE A 13 24.17 13.32 11.01
C PHE A 13 23.19 12.74 9.98
N GLU A 14 21.91 13.15 9.98
CA GLU A 14 20.89 12.65 9.03
C GLU A 14 21.31 12.75 7.55
N GLU A 15 21.91 13.87 7.15
CA GLU A 15 22.40 14.07 5.77
C GLU A 15 23.74 13.34 5.48
N ASN A 16 24.42 12.84 6.51
CA ASN A 16 25.74 12.21 6.42
C ASN A 16 25.72 10.80 7.07
N PRO A 17 24.97 9.84 6.51
CA PRO A 17 24.92 8.49 7.04
C PRO A 17 26.30 7.82 6.99
N ALA A 18 26.63 7.03 8.02
CA ALA A 18 27.94 6.37 8.15
C ALA A 18 28.31 5.48 6.95
N ILE A 19 27.32 4.78 6.38
CA ILE A 19 27.44 4.01 5.14
C ILE A 19 26.17 4.29 4.32
N PRO A 20 26.29 4.78 3.07
CA PRO A 20 25.13 4.93 2.20
C PRO A 20 24.48 3.57 1.93
N THR A 21 23.14 3.52 1.87
CA THR A 21 22.39 2.27 1.65
C THR A 21 22.77 1.54 0.37
N SER A 22 23.22 2.28 -0.66
CA SER A 22 23.68 1.72 -1.93
C SER A 22 25.06 1.07 -1.88
N LEU A 23 25.79 1.16 -0.76
CA LEU A 23 27.16 0.66 -0.59
C LEU A 23 27.25 -0.45 0.48
N ASP A 24 26.16 -0.74 1.19
CA ASP A 24 26.11 -1.78 2.23
C ASP A 24 25.90 -3.18 1.63
N PHE A 25 26.99 -3.77 1.12
CA PHE A 25 26.95 -5.08 0.45
C PHE A 25 27.61 -6.21 1.25
N VAL A 26 28.46 -5.87 2.21
CA VAL A 26 29.29 -6.84 2.93
C VAL A 26 28.74 -7.04 4.32
N ALA A 27 28.24 -8.25 4.58
CA ALA A 27 27.79 -8.64 5.92
C ALA A 27 28.91 -8.41 6.96
N GLU A 28 28.54 -7.89 8.12
CA GLU A 28 29.46 -7.51 9.22
C GLU A 28 30.48 -8.60 9.57
N MET A 29 30.06 -9.87 9.59
CA MET A 29 30.93 -11.01 9.91
C MET A 29 32.07 -11.24 8.91
N ASN A 30 31.96 -10.69 7.69
CA ASN A 30 32.97 -10.81 6.64
C ASN A 30 33.81 -9.53 6.48
N GLN A 31 33.56 -8.49 7.27
CA GLN A 31 34.34 -7.26 7.23
C GLN A 31 35.66 -7.47 7.98
N LEU A 32 36.78 -7.08 7.36
CA LEU A 32 38.12 -7.12 7.96
C LEU A 32 38.57 -5.70 8.31
N THR A 33 38.68 -5.41 9.61
CA THR A 33 39.10 -4.10 10.11
C THR A 33 40.61 -4.09 10.42
N TYR A 34 41.38 -3.33 9.64
CA TYR A 34 42.81 -3.13 9.88
C TYR A 34 43.04 -1.96 10.85
N MET A 35 43.80 -2.19 11.92
CA MET A 35 44.13 -1.17 12.91
C MET A 35 45.46 -0.49 12.55
N LEU A 36 45.38 0.57 11.74
CA LEU A 36 46.53 1.39 11.35
C LEU A 36 46.64 2.60 12.27
N THR A 37 47.83 2.84 12.82
CA THR A 37 48.14 4.05 13.58
C THR A 37 48.74 5.12 12.67
N LEU A 38 48.59 6.39 13.02
CA LEU A 38 49.14 7.49 12.23
C LEU A 38 50.68 7.47 12.16
N ASP A 39 51.32 6.92 13.19
CA ASP A 39 52.78 6.78 13.26
C ASP A 39 53.28 5.51 12.54
N SER A 40 52.38 4.65 12.06
CA SER A 40 52.78 3.42 11.37
C SER A 40 53.45 3.76 10.04
N THR A 41 54.63 3.20 9.81
CA THR A 41 55.32 3.32 8.53
C THR A 41 54.63 2.43 7.50
N CYS A 42 53.66 2.98 6.77
CA CYS A 42 53.10 2.31 5.61
C CYS A 42 54.22 2.14 4.57
N LYS A 43 54.43 0.91 4.11
CA LYS A 43 55.40 0.62 3.04
C LYS A 43 54.65 0.66 1.72
N PRO A 44 54.73 1.75 0.93
CA PRO A 44 54.18 1.74 -0.41
C PRO A 44 54.99 0.75 -1.26
N GLU A 45 54.29 -0.09 -2.02
CA GLU A 45 54.89 -1.02 -2.99
C GLU A 45 54.59 -0.51 -4.41
N PRO A 46 55.20 0.60 -4.85
CA PRO A 46 54.89 1.23 -6.15
C PRO A 46 55.26 0.35 -7.34
N ILE A 47 56.11 -0.65 -7.12
CA ILE A 47 56.50 -1.63 -8.13
C ILE A 47 55.31 -2.50 -8.54
N SER A 48 54.34 -2.72 -7.64
CA SER A 48 53.12 -3.48 -7.96
C SER A 48 52.24 -2.81 -9.01
N ASP A 49 52.37 -1.49 -9.23
CA ASP A 49 51.63 -0.76 -10.27
C ASP A 49 52.31 -0.82 -11.64
N ALA A 50 53.57 -1.29 -11.71
CA ALA A 50 54.33 -1.44 -12.93
C ALA A 50 54.27 -2.89 -13.44
N PHE A 51 54.18 -3.06 -14.76
CA PHE A 51 54.24 -4.38 -15.37
C PHE A 51 55.66 -4.94 -15.31
N GLU A 52 55.84 -5.99 -14.52
CA GLU A 52 57.07 -6.79 -14.49
C GLU A 52 56.81 -8.20 -15.02
N SER A 53 57.84 -8.80 -15.63
CA SER A 53 57.77 -10.18 -16.10
C SER A 53 57.83 -11.12 -14.90
N ASP A 54 56.82 -11.97 -14.74
CA ASP A 54 56.77 -12.99 -13.70
C ASP A 54 57.16 -14.37 -14.28
N GLU A 55 58.18 -15.01 -13.70
CA GLU A 55 58.62 -16.36 -14.09
C GLU A 55 57.56 -17.43 -13.73
N ASN A 56 56.72 -17.18 -12.71
CA ASN A 56 55.69 -18.08 -12.22
C ASN A 56 54.27 -17.68 -12.67
N TYR A 57 54.16 -16.87 -13.73
CA TYR A 57 52.88 -16.37 -14.26
C TYR A 57 51.83 -17.48 -14.43
N GLU A 58 52.22 -18.62 -15.01
CA GLU A 58 51.28 -19.73 -15.27
C GLU A 58 50.68 -20.35 -14.01
N GLU A 59 51.45 -20.41 -12.91
CA GLU A 59 50.98 -20.96 -11.64
C GLU A 59 50.11 -19.94 -10.89
N ASN A 60 50.53 -18.67 -10.89
CA ASN A 60 49.79 -17.57 -10.27
C ASN A 60 48.40 -17.38 -10.93
N GLU A 61 48.31 -17.43 -12.26
CA GLU A 61 47.04 -17.41 -13.00
C GLU A 61 46.11 -18.57 -12.62
N LYS A 62 46.66 -19.78 -12.46
CA LYS A 62 45.88 -20.96 -12.03
C LYS A 62 45.36 -20.77 -10.60
N ASN A 63 46.19 -20.23 -9.71
CA ASN A 63 45.82 -19.97 -8.32
C ASN A 63 44.75 -18.88 -8.19
N ILE A 64 44.83 -17.81 -9.00
CA ILE A 64 43.80 -16.76 -9.06
C ILE A 64 42.47 -17.34 -9.54
N LYS A 65 42.46 -18.07 -10.65
CA LYS A 65 41.24 -18.72 -11.18
C LYS A 65 40.61 -19.70 -10.18
N LEU A 66 41.45 -20.47 -9.48
CA LEU A 66 41.00 -21.37 -8.43
C LEU A 66 40.35 -20.60 -7.27
N PHE A 67 40.94 -19.47 -6.87
CA PHE A 67 40.40 -18.61 -5.82
C PHE A 67 39.07 -17.97 -6.23
N GLU A 68 38.98 -17.43 -7.44
CA GLU A 68 37.74 -16.89 -8.01
C GLU A 68 36.62 -17.94 -8.03
N MET A 69 36.93 -19.15 -8.48
CA MET A 69 35.95 -20.24 -8.51
C MET A 69 35.50 -20.64 -7.10
N LYS A 70 36.43 -20.77 -6.15
CA LYS A 70 36.11 -21.06 -4.74
C LYS A 70 35.23 -19.96 -4.12
N PHE A 71 35.52 -18.70 -4.41
CA PHE A 71 34.75 -17.56 -3.92
C PHE A 71 33.31 -17.57 -4.47
N LEU A 72 33.17 -17.74 -5.79
CA LEU A 72 31.87 -17.86 -6.46
C LEU A 72 31.05 -19.04 -5.95
N MET A 73 31.69 -20.19 -5.72
CA MET A 73 31.03 -21.37 -5.16
C MET A 73 30.49 -21.12 -3.74
N LYS A 74 31.30 -20.49 -2.87
CA LYS A 74 30.88 -20.13 -1.52
C LYS A 74 29.70 -19.14 -1.53
N MET A 75 29.72 -18.16 -2.43
CA MET A 75 28.62 -17.21 -2.61
C MET A 75 27.32 -17.90 -3.05
N ASN A 76 27.38 -18.83 -4.01
CA ASN A 76 26.21 -19.57 -4.48
C ASN A 76 25.64 -20.50 -3.38
N GLN A 77 26.52 -21.15 -2.61
CA GLN A 77 26.10 -21.98 -1.46
C GLN A 77 25.35 -21.15 -0.40
N VAL A 78 25.85 -19.96 -0.07
CA VAL A 78 25.19 -19.04 0.88
C VAL A 78 23.84 -18.56 0.33
N HIS A 79 23.76 -18.24 -0.95
CA HIS A 79 22.51 -17.83 -1.61
C HIS A 79 21.43 -18.93 -1.54
N TRP A 80 21.79 -20.17 -1.86
CA TRP A 80 20.87 -21.32 -1.74
C TRP A 80 20.37 -21.51 -0.31
N ILE A 81 21.27 -21.43 0.67
CA ILE A 81 20.91 -21.56 2.10
C ILE A 81 19.94 -20.46 2.53
N LEU A 82 20.19 -19.21 2.11
CA LEU A 82 19.32 -18.07 2.43
C LEU A 82 17.93 -18.24 1.80
N MET A 83 17.89 -18.72 0.55
CA MET A 83 16.63 -18.98 -0.18
C MET A 83 15.83 -20.12 0.49
N MET A 84 16.51 -21.18 0.93
CA MET A 84 15.87 -22.27 1.68
C MET A 84 15.28 -21.79 3.01
N LYS A 85 16.03 -21.01 3.80
CA LYS A 85 15.52 -20.41 5.05
C LYS A 85 14.32 -19.49 4.81
N ALA A 86 14.34 -18.70 3.75
CA ALA A 86 13.22 -17.85 3.36
C ALA A 86 11.97 -18.67 2.98
N MET A 87 12.17 -19.81 2.29
CA MET A 87 11.11 -20.72 1.91
C MET A 87 10.51 -21.44 3.13
N GLU A 88 11.33 -21.92 4.06
CA GLU A 88 10.89 -22.51 5.33
C GLU A 88 10.04 -21.52 6.15
N LYS A 89 10.47 -20.26 6.25
CA LYS A 89 9.70 -19.21 6.93
C LYS A 89 8.35 -18.97 6.27
N LYS A 90 8.29 -18.96 4.93
CA LYS A 90 7.02 -18.87 4.17
C LYS A 90 6.10 -20.07 4.45
N VAL A 91 6.64 -21.28 4.48
CA VAL A 91 5.88 -22.51 4.79
C VAL A 91 5.33 -22.47 6.21
N MET A 92 6.12 -22.01 7.20
CA MET A 92 5.64 -21.85 8.58
C MET A 92 4.51 -20.83 8.69
N LEU A 93 4.62 -19.69 8.00
CA LEU A 93 3.57 -18.66 7.94
C LEU A 93 2.27 -19.20 7.30
N MET A 94 2.38 -20.00 6.24
CA MET A 94 1.22 -20.64 5.62
C MET A 94 0.54 -21.61 6.59
N LYS A 95 1.31 -22.48 7.26
CA LYS A 95 0.77 -23.39 8.29
C LYS A 95 0.12 -22.64 9.46
N ARG A 96 0.68 -21.49 9.85
CA ARG A 96 0.11 -20.63 10.91
C ARG A 96 -1.23 -20.03 10.48
N LYS A 97 -1.31 -19.47 9.27
CA LYS A 97 -2.58 -18.95 8.71
C LYS A 97 -3.64 -20.04 8.58
N GLU A 98 -3.23 -21.25 8.23
CA GLU A 98 -4.14 -22.40 8.14
C GLU A 98 -4.66 -22.85 9.51
N LYS A 99 -3.80 -22.83 10.54
CA LYS A 99 -4.19 -23.08 11.94
C LYS A 99 -5.08 -21.96 12.50
N GLU A 100 -4.81 -20.71 12.14
CA GLU A 100 -5.68 -19.56 12.48
C GLU A 100 -7.06 -19.72 11.84
N LYS A 101 -7.15 -20.11 10.55
CA LYS A 101 -8.42 -20.47 9.89
C LYS A 101 -9.17 -21.60 10.62
N GLN A 102 -8.47 -22.60 11.15
CA GLN A 102 -9.09 -23.69 11.91
C GLN A 102 -9.65 -23.27 13.28
N HIS A 103 -9.14 -22.18 13.88
CA HIS A 103 -9.65 -21.63 15.16
C HIS A 103 -10.40 -20.30 14.97
N THR A 104 -10.80 -19.97 13.74
CA THR A 104 -11.54 -18.74 13.45
C THR A 104 -13.01 -18.96 13.80
N ILE A 105 -13.53 -18.17 14.74
CA ILE A 105 -14.97 -18.07 15.00
C ILE A 105 -15.60 -17.43 13.76
N VAL A 106 -16.52 -18.15 13.11
CA VAL A 106 -17.31 -17.62 12.00
C VAL A 106 -18.38 -16.72 12.60
N ASP A 107 -18.21 -15.41 12.45
CA ASP A 107 -19.21 -14.43 12.88
C ASP A 107 -20.37 -14.43 11.88
N GLU A 108 -21.52 -14.96 12.30
CA GLU A 108 -22.77 -14.95 11.52
C GLU A 108 -23.51 -13.60 11.64
N THR A 109 -23.04 -12.70 12.50
CA THR A 109 -23.61 -11.36 12.62
C THR A 109 -22.87 -10.43 11.68
N GLU A 110 -23.58 -9.77 10.74
CA GLU A 110 -23.00 -8.80 9.80
C GLU A 110 -22.46 -7.51 10.48
N THR A 111 -22.20 -7.54 11.78
CA THR A 111 -21.81 -6.39 12.61
C THR A 111 -20.49 -5.76 12.16
N THR A 112 -19.55 -6.57 11.69
CA THR A 112 -18.26 -6.10 11.13
C THR A 112 -18.42 -5.39 9.79
N LEU A 113 -19.47 -5.69 9.01
CA LEU A 113 -19.79 -5.00 7.75
C LEU A 113 -20.68 -3.77 7.97
N LEU A 114 -21.48 -3.75 9.04
CA LEU A 114 -22.35 -2.62 9.39
C LEU A 114 -21.56 -1.37 9.80
N LYS A 115 -20.48 -1.50 10.57
CA LYS A 115 -19.63 -0.37 10.97
C LYS A 115 -19.04 0.39 9.77
N PRO A 116 -18.33 -0.25 8.82
CA PRO A 116 -17.88 0.43 7.63
C PRO A 116 -19.06 0.85 6.74
N ARG A 117 -20.21 0.17 6.73
CA ARG A 117 -21.37 0.66 5.96
C ARG A 117 -21.98 1.94 6.54
N GLN A 118 -21.97 2.12 7.86
CA GLN A 118 -22.41 3.35 8.52
C GLN A 118 -21.38 4.47 8.44
N GLU A 119 -20.08 4.14 8.42
CA GLU A 119 -19.00 5.11 8.34
C GLU A 119 -18.64 5.50 6.89
N VAL A 120 -18.67 4.58 5.93
CA VAL A 120 -18.24 4.82 4.53
C VAL A 120 -19.32 5.50 3.68
N TYR A 121 -20.60 5.22 3.90
CA TYR A 121 -21.68 5.88 3.14
C TYR A 121 -21.75 7.41 3.33
N PRO A 122 -21.56 7.98 4.54
CA PRO A 122 -21.42 9.43 4.69
C PRO A 122 -20.06 9.97 4.22
N ILE A 123 -19.09 9.11 3.85
CA ILE A 123 -17.79 9.46 3.25
C ILE A 123 -17.78 9.06 1.77
N LEU A 124 -18.91 9.14 1.07
CA LEU A 124 -18.82 9.45 -0.36
C LEU A 124 -18.15 10.82 -0.43
N GLU A 125 -16.96 10.90 -1.05
CA GLU A 125 -16.32 12.21 -1.30
C GLU A 125 -17.40 13.13 -1.88
N LYS A 126 -17.51 14.36 -1.36
CA LYS A 126 -18.56 15.32 -1.75
C LYS A 126 -18.67 15.47 -3.28
N GLU A 127 -17.56 15.24 -3.98
CA GLU A 127 -17.46 15.18 -5.43
C GLU A 127 -18.43 14.17 -6.07
N TYR A 128 -18.61 12.97 -5.50
CA TYR A 128 -19.47 11.93 -6.06
C TYR A 128 -20.97 12.21 -5.88
N VAL A 129 -21.35 12.98 -4.86
CA VAL A 129 -22.77 13.29 -4.59
C VAL A 129 -23.41 13.99 -5.79
N GLU A 130 -22.73 14.99 -6.35
CA GLU A 130 -23.22 15.72 -7.54
C GLU A 130 -23.36 14.81 -8.77
N TYR A 131 -22.44 13.85 -8.95
CA TYR A 131 -22.51 12.89 -10.06
C TYR A 131 -23.69 11.93 -9.90
N PHE A 132 -23.96 11.45 -8.68
CA PHE A 132 -25.11 10.59 -8.42
C PHE A 132 -26.44 11.32 -8.55
N GLU A 133 -26.51 12.61 -8.18
CA GLU A 133 -27.68 13.46 -8.41
C GLU A 133 -27.98 13.63 -9.91
N LYS A 134 -26.95 13.93 -10.71
CA LYS A 134 -27.07 14.00 -12.18
C LYS A 134 -27.47 12.65 -12.77
N LEU A 135 -26.89 11.56 -12.28
CA LEU A 135 -27.21 10.21 -12.73
C LEU A 135 -28.65 9.83 -12.41
N PHE A 136 -29.15 10.18 -11.23
CA PHE A 136 -30.56 9.96 -10.86
C PHE A 136 -31.50 10.68 -11.82
N GLN A 137 -31.22 11.96 -12.11
CA GLN A 137 -32.05 12.74 -13.04
C GLN A 137 -32.08 12.11 -14.44
N HIS A 138 -30.94 11.62 -14.93
CA HIS A 138 -30.84 10.97 -16.22
C HIS A 138 -31.55 9.61 -16.23
N GLN A 139 -31.34 8.77 -15.22
CA GLN A 139 -31.99 7.46 -15.09
C GLN A 139 -33.52 7.59 -14.99
N TYR A 140 -34.00 8.64 -14.32
CA TYR A 140 -35.42 8.94 -14.24
C TYR A 140 -36.02 9.31 -15.60
N GLU A 141 -35.29 10.05 -16.46
CA GLU A 141 -35.74 10.35 -17.82
C GLU A 141 -35.86 9.10 -18.69
N ILE A 142 -34.86 8.21 -18.62
CA ILE A 142 -34.80 7.02 -19.46
C ILE A 142 -35.52 5.81 -18.86
N VAL A 143 -36.25 5.98 -17.75
CA VAL A 143 -36.90 4.87 -17.03
C VAL A 143 -37.86 4.07 -17.92
N HIS A 144 -38.53 4.75 -18.85
CA HIS A 144 -39.44 4.15 -19.82
C HIS A 144 -38.75 3.23 -20.84
N ARG A 145 -37.42 3.33 -20.98
CA ARG A 145 -36.60 2.47 -21.85
C ARG A 145 -36.03 1.26 -21.12
N LEU A 146 -36.12 1.25 -19.80
CA LEU A 146 -35.59 0.18 -18.97
C LEU A 146 -36.61 -0.96 -18.84
N GLU A 147 -36.13 -2.18 -18.98
CA GLU A 147 -36.90 -3.40 -18.71
C GLU A 147 -37.28 -3.49 -17.22
N ASN A 148 -38.43 -4.09 -16.90
CA ASN A 148 -39.04 -4.08 -15.56
C ASN A 148 -38.09 -4.51 -14.41
N VAL A 149 -37.24 -5.51 -14.66
CA VAL A 149 -36.27 -5.98 -13.65
C VAL A 149 -35.19 -4.93 -13.40
N LYS A 150 -34.73 -4.25 -14.47
CA LYS A 150 -33.70 -3.21 -14.40
C LYS A 150 -34.23 -1.96 -13.72
N SER A 151 -35.44 -1.52 -14.06
CA SER A 151 -36.07 -0.36 -13.39
C SER A 151 -36.28 -0.61 -11.90
N THR A 152 -36.66 -1.82 -11.52
CA THR A 152 -36.80 -2.22 -10.10
C THR A 152 -35.46 -2.18 -9.35
N ASN A 153 -34.39 -2.69 -9.96
CA ASN A 153 -33.06 -2.68 -9.35
C ASN A 153 -32.51 -1.26 -9.21
N VAL A 154 -32.70 -0.42 -10.24
CA VAL A 154 -32.31 1.00 -10.21
C VAL A 154 -33.09 1.75 -9.13
N ALA A 155 -34.40 1.52 -9.02
CA ALA A 155 -35.22 2.11 -7.96
C ALA A 155 -34.76 1.68 -6.56
N LYS A 156 -34.46 0.39 -6.34
CA LYS A 156 -33.91 -0.10 -5.06
C LYS A 156 -32.57 0.54 -4.72
N PHE A 157 -31.68 0.69 -5.71
CA PHE A 157 -30.39 1.36 -5.51
C PHE A 157 -30.55 2.82 -5.06
N PHE A 158 -31.36 3.62 -5.77
CA PHE A 158 -31.54 5.02 -5.42
C PHE A 158 -32.40 5.25 -4.16
N THR A 159 -33.36 4.37 -3.87
CA THR A 159 -34.09 4.42 -2.60
C THR A 159 -33.16 4.17 -1.41
N HIS A 160 -32.19 3.25 -1.53
CA HIS A 160 -31.15 3.08 -0.52
C HIS A 160 -30.26 4.31 -0.34
N LEU A 161 -29.92 5.02 -1.43
CA LEU A 161 -29.12 6.24 -1.34
C LEU A 161 -29.87 7.39 -0.66
N LEU A 162 -31.18 7.52 -0.93
CA LEU A 162 -32.04 8.52 -0.30
C LEU A 162 -32.28 8.23 1.19
N THR A 163 -32.51 6.97 1.57
CA THR A 163 -32.70 6.59 2.99
C THR A 163 -31.41 6.69 3.80
N ALA A 164 -30.25 6.53 3.16
CA ALA A 164 -28.94 6.71 3.77
C ALA A 164 -28.48 8.19 3.82
N ASN A 165 -29.33 9.16 3.41
CA ASN A 165 -28.97 10.58 3.29
C ASN A 165 -27.71 10.85 2.43
N ALA A 166 -27.40 9.96 1.48
CA ALA A 166 -26.26 10.12 0.56
C ALA A 166 -26.57 11.07 -0.61
N ILE A 167 -27.86 11.27 -0.90
CA ILE A 167 -28.38 12.20 -1.91
C ILE A 167 -29.54 12.98 -1.28
N SER A 168 -29.71 14.25 -1.65
CA SER A 168 -30.80 15.06 -1.12
C SER A 168 -32.19 14.60 -1.59
N TRP A 169 -33.17 14.63 -0.69
CA TRP A 169 -34.59 14.48 -1.04
C TRP A 169 -35.14 15.67 -1.85
N SER A 170 -34.43 16.80 -1.85
CA SER A 170 -34.83 18.04 -2.55
C SER A 170 -34.61 18.01 -4.07
N LEU A 171 -34.41 16.84 -4.67
CA LEU A 171 -34.23 16.72 -6.11
C LEU A 171 -35.48 17.19 -6.86
N THR A 172 -35.31 18.12 -7.80
CA THR A 172 -36.39 18.77 -8.56
C THR A 172 -37.40 17.79 -9.14
N LYS A 173 -36.94 16.68 -9.73
CA LYS A 173 -37.83 15.67 -10.33
C LYS A 173 -38.65 14.88 -9.29
N ILE A 174 -38.14 14.66 -8.09
CA ILE A 174 -38.89 14.02 -7.00
C ILE A 174 -39.96 14.98 -6.53
N ASN A 175 -39.60 16.25 -6.31
CA ASN A 175 -40.52 17.30 -5.89
C ASN A 175 -41.65 17.53 -6.89
N HIS A 176 -41.34 17.59 -8.20
CA HIS A 176 -42.36 17.75 -9.24
C HIS A 176 -43.38 16.61 -9.25
N ARG A 177 -42.96 15.37 -8.95
CA ARG A 177 -43.86 14.21 -8.89
C ARG A 177 -44.70 14.17 -7.61
N SER A 178 -44.17 14.64 -6.49
CA SER A 178 -44.95 14.80 -5.25
C SER A 178 -46.07 15.84 -5.43
N THR A 179 -45.85 16.86 -6.26
CA THR A 179 -46.83 17.92 -6.57
C THR A 179 -47.76 17.62 -7.77
N ASP A 180 -47.59 16.49 -8.46
CA ASP A 180 -48.41 16.12 -9.62
C ASP A 180 -49.84 15.78 -9.18
N SER A 181 -50.85 16.42 -9.79
CA SER A 181 -52.26 16.33 -9.37
C SER A 181 -52.83 14.90 -9.31
N THR A 182 -52.26 13.98 -10.08
CA THR A 182 -52.65 12.55 -10.13
C THR A 182 -51.96 11.70 -9.07
N SER A 183 -50.78 12.09 -8.60
CA SER A 183 -50.00 11.35 -7.62
C SER A 183 -50.06 11.95 -6.21
N THR A 184 -50.49 13.20 -6.05
CA THR A 184 -50.62 13.88 -4.74
C THR A 184 -51.44 13.06 -3.75
N GLN A 185 -52.52 12.42 -4.19
CA GLN A 185 -53.39 11.61 -3.32
C GLN A 185 -52.68 10.43 -2.66
N TYR A 186 -51.64 9.88 -3.30
CA TYR A 186 -50.88 8.73 -2.78
C TYR A 186 -49.74 9.14 -1.84
N PHE A 187 -49.35 10.42 -1.86
CA PHE A 187 -48.23 10.95 -1.05
C PHE A 187 -48.68 11.79 0.15
N GLN A 188 -49.98 12.13 0.25
CA GLN A 188 -50.54 12.97 1.32
C GLN A 188 -50.29 12.43 2.74
N ASP A 189 -50.30 11.11 2.92
CA ASP A 189 -50.12 10.47 4.22
C ASP A 189 -48.67 10.00 4.48
N LEU A 190 -47.78 10.16 3.50
CA LEU A 190 -46.43 9.59 3.54
C LEU A 190 -45.41 10.54 4.17
N PHE A 191 -45.65 11.85 4.08
CA PHE A 191 -44.77 12.87 4.66
C PHE A 191 -45.56 13.68 5.70
N PRO A 192 -44.98 13.92 6.89
CA PRO A 192 -45.62 14.79 7.87
C PRO A 192 -45.86 16.16 7.24
N TYR A 193 -47.05 16.73 7.43
CA TYR A 193 -47.36 18.08 6.97
C TYR A 193 -46.26 19.02 7.46
N ASP A 194 -45.56 19.67 6.53
CA ASP A 194 -44.59 20.71 6.85
C ASP A 194 -45.31 21.78 7.67
N SER A 195 -45.09 21.75 8.99
CA SER A 195 -45.60 22.76 9.89
C SER A 195 -44.77 24.02 9.68
N PRO A 196 -45.36 25.20 9.54
CA PRO A 196 -44.66 26.45 9.22
C PRO A 196 -43.67 26.93 10.30
N ASN A 197 -43.40 26.13 11.33
CA ASN A 197 -42.50 26.44 12.44
C ASN A 197 -41.12 25.78 12.30
N ASN A 198 -40.79 25.13 11.18
CA ASN A 198 -39.46 24.56 10.96
C ASN A 198 -38.79 25.20 9.72
N THR A 199 -38.48 26.49 9.86
CA THR A 199 -37.45 27.21 9.09
C THR A 199 -36.37 27.68 10.05
#